data_AF-A0A7C1ELN6-F1
#
_entry.id   AF-A0A7C1ELN6-F1
#
_cell.length_a   1.000
_cell.length_b   1.000
_cell.length_c   1.000
_cell.angle_alpha   90.00
_cell.angle_beta   90.00
_cell.angle_gamma   90.00
#
_symmetry.space_group_name_H-M   'P 1'
#
loop_
_entity.id
_entity.type
_entity.pdbx_description
1 polymer ?
#
loop_
_entity_poly.entity_id
_entity_poly.type
_entity_poly.pdbx_seq_one_letter_code
_entity_poly.pdbx_strand_id
1 'polypeptide(L)'
;MAEDVNQIIAEADRKFEENDFVGAIQGYRAAASLMPPDEHVLWNLRSVEQAEQRMFLRELRQKYPESLVVRDQEAQLVRDTQSSSTAIRLCTEALALVKDNPRMELHFRFTRLRAAVQSNEFRLIYEDFLFLWQATSQTRHKKQLLSLLSSIHDIRFIRTLEKLAENPIFPAPIIQFFLAHIAQINTLENYWETLADYDPEY
;
A
#
# COMPACT_ATOMS: atom_id res chain seq x y z
N MET A 1 -26.58 -21.83 -23.25
CA MET A 1 -26.08 -20.45 -23.02
C MET A 1 -25.74 -20.23 -21.54
N ALA A 2 -26.70 -20.12 -20.61
CA ALA A 2 -26.37 -19.91 -19.19
C ALA A 2 -25.70 -21.14 -18.52
N GLU A 3 -26.16 -22.34 -18.86
CA GLU A 3 -25.63 -23.60 -18.31
C GLU A 3 -24.18 -23.87 -18.79
N ASP A 4 -23.86 -23.50 -20.02
CA ASP A 4 -22.50 -23.62 -20.57
C ASP A 4 -21.52 -22.64 -19.90
N VAL A 5 -21.97 -21.42 -19.57
CA VAL A 5 -21.13 -20.42 -18.87
C VAL A 5 -20.82 -20.87 -17.45
N ASN A 6 -21.79 -21.43 -16.73
CA ASN A 6 -21.57 -21.95 -15.38
C ASN A 6 -20.55 -23.09 -15.36
N GLN A 7 -20.54 -23.94 -16.39
CA GLN A 7 -19.52 -24.99 -16.54
C GLN A 7 -18.12 -24.40 -16.80
N ILE A 8 -18.01 -23.35 -17.62
CA ILE A 8 -16.74 -22.65 -17.85
C ILE A 8 -16.20 -22.03 -16.56
N ILE A 9 -17.07 -21.43 -15.73
CA ILE A 9 -16.68 -20.84 -14.45
C ILE A 9 -16.20 -21.93 -13.49
N ALA A 10 -16.95 -23.02 -13.33
CA ALA A 10 -16.57 -24.11 -12.43
C ALA A 10 -15.23 -24.76 -12.83
N GLU A 11 -14.97 -24.89 -14.12
CA GLU A 11 -13.68 -25.37 -14.63
C GLU A 11 -12.54 -24.37 -14.40
N ALA A 12 -12.81 -23.07 -14.51
CA ALA A 12 -11.84 -22.03 -14.18
C ALA A 12 -11.49 -22.02 -12.68
N ASP A 13 -12.50 -22.18 -11.82
CA ASP A 13 -12.34 -22.30 -10.37
C ASP A 13 -11.49 -23.53 -10.02
N ARG A 14 -11.79 -24.70 -10.60
CA ARG A 14 -10.99 -25.93 -10.41
C ARG A 14 -9.53 -25.73 -10.82
N LYS A 15 -9.28 -25.11 -11.97
CA LYS A 15 -7.92 -24.81 -12.44
C LYS A 15 -7.19 -23.84 -11.52
N PHE A 16 -7.91 -22.88 -10.95
CA PHE A 16 -7.32 -21.95 -10.00
C PHE A 16 -6.89 -22.67 -8.71
N GLU A 17 -7.74 -23.57 -8.19
CA GLU A 17 -7.41 -24.42 -7.04
C GLU A 17 -6.21 -25.34 -7.31
N GLU A 18 -6.06 -25.82 -8.55
CA GLU A 18 -4.95 -26.64 -9.01
C GLU A 18 -3.66 -25.84 -9.31
N ASN A 19 -3.68 -24.51 -9.14
CA ASN A 19 -2.60 -23.58 -9.52
C ASN A 19 -2.28 -23.54 -11.03
N ASP A 20 -3.19 -24.02 -11.89
CA ASP A 20 -3.13 -23.77 -13.33
C ASP A 20 -3.67 -22.35 -13.61
N PHE A 21 -2.87 -21.34 -13.26
CA PHE A 21 -3.29 -19.94 -13.41
C PHE A 21 -3.56 -19.57 -14.87
N VAL A 22 -2.78 -20.10 -15.82
CA VAL A 22 -2.97 -19.83 -17.25
C VAL A 22 -4.32 -20.36 -17.71
N GLY A 23 -4.65 -21.60 -17.36
CA GLY A 23 -5.93 -22.20 -17.72
C GLY A 23 -7.12 -21.54 -17.01
N ALA A 24 -6.96 -21.14 -15.75
CA ALA A 24 -7.98 -20.41 -14.99
C ALA A 24 -8.24 -19.00 -15.57
N ILE A 25 -7.18 -18.23 -15.90
CA ILE A 25 -7.30 -16.93 -16.57
C ILE A 25 -8.07 -17.05 -17.88
N GLN A 26 -7.74 -18.05 -18.70
CA GLN A 26 -8.44 -18.31 -19.96
C GLN A 26 -9.94 -18.60 -19.73
N GLY A 27 -10.25 -19.43 -18.73
CA GLY A 27 -11.62 -19.77 -18.36
C GLY A 27 -12.43 -18.54 -17.91
N TYR A 28 -11.91 -17.74 -16.97
CA TYR A 28 -12.62 -16.54 -16.51
C TYR A 28 -12.77 -15.47 -17.58
N ARG A 29 -11.77 -15.27 -18.45
CA ARG A 29 -11.89 -14.35 -19.59
C ARG A 29 -12.94 -14.80 -20.60
N ALA A 30 -13.02 -16.11 -20.85
CA ALA A 30 -14.06 -16.69 -21.70
C ALA A 30 -15.45 -16.47 -21.08
N ALA A 31 -15.62 -16.78 -19.79
CA ALA A 31 -16.87 -16.52 -19.07
C ALA A 31 -17.26 -15.04 -19.13
N ALA A 32 -16.35 -14.12 -18.78
CA ALA A 32 -16.58 -12.67 -18.80
C ALA A 32 -16.95 -12.11 -20.19
N SER A 33 -16.61 -12.82 -21.28
CA SER A 33 -16.97 -12.43 -22.65
C SER A 33 -18.34 -12.95 -23.10
N LEU A 34 -18.91 -13.92 -22.38
CA LEU A 34 -20.16 -14.61 -22.74
C LEU A 34 -21.36 -14.19 -21.87
N MET A 35 -21.13 -13.43 -20.81
CA MET A 35 -22.17 -12.97 -19.88
C MET A 35 -22.07 -11.46 -19.61
N PRO A 36 -23.17 -10.83 -19.15
CA PRO A 36 -23.10 -9.49 -18.60
C PRO A 36 -22.06 -9.40 -17.48
N PRO A 37 -21.42 -8.23 -17.26
CA PRO A 37 -20.42 -8.06 -16.21
C PRO A 37 -20.90 -8.62 -14.87
N ASP A 38 -20.14 -9.59 -14.36
CA ASP A 38 -20.42 -10.27 -13.10
C ASP A 38 -19.27 -10.05 -12.13
N GLU A 39 -19.61 -9.63 -10.92
CA GLU A 39 -18.62 -9.26 -9.91
C GLU A 39 -17.76 -10.45 -9.51
N HIS A 40 -18.35 -11.64 -9.38
CA HIS A 40 -17.63 -12.85 -8.98
C HIS A 40 -16.61 -13.27 -10.04
N VAL A 41 -17.00 -13.32 -11.31
CA VAL A 41 -16.09 -13.66 -12.42
C VAL A 41 -14.95 -12.65 -12.54
N LEU A 42 -15.24 -11.35 -12.44
CA LEU A 42 -14.22 -10.30 -12.54
C LEU A 42 -13.28 -10.28 -11.32
N TRP A 43 -13.81 -10.56 -10.13
CA TRP A 43 -13.02 -10.69 -8.90
C TRP A 43 -12.07 -11.88 -8.97
N ASN A 44 -12.56 -13.05 -9.39
CA ASN A 44 -11.74 -14.25 -9.51
C ASN A 44 -10.70 -14.11 -10.61
N LEU A 45 -11.05 -13.50 -11.76
CA LEU A 45 -10.09 -13.17 -12.82
C LEU A 45 -8.95 -12.30 -12.29
N ARG A 46 -9.25 -11.23 -11.56
CA ARG A 46 -8.22 -10.38 -10.93
C ARG A 46 -7.36 -11.17 -9.94
N SER A 47 -7.98 -12.03 -9.14
CA SER A 47 -7.30 -12.81 -8.11
C SER A 47 -6.32 -13.81 -8.72
N VAL A 48 -6.71 -14.52 -9.78
CA VAL A 48 -5.83 -15.46 -10.49
C VAL A 48 -4.69 -14.72 -11.22
N GLU A 49 -4.95 -13.57 -11.83
CA GLU A 49 -3.93 -12.74 -12.50
C GLU A 49 -2.88 -12.24 -11.50
N GLN A 50 -3.32 -11.81 -10.30
CA GLN A 50 -2.40 -11.40 -9.23
C GLN A 50 -1.59 -12.58 -8.67
N ALA A 51 -2.18 -13.76 -8.56
CA ALA A 51 -1.51 -14.97 -8.09
C ALA A 51 -0.41 -15.41 -9.08
N GLU A 52 -0.73 -15.44 -10.38
CA GLU A 52 0.21 -15.73 -11.47
C GLU A 52 1.39 -14.75 -11.45
N GLN A 53 1.09 -13.46 -11.45
CA GLN A 53 2.11 -12.41 -11.44
C GLN A 53 3.02 -12.52 -10.21
N ARG A 54 2.46 -12.84 -9.04
CA ARG A 54 3.22 -13.05 -7.81
C ARG A 54 4.17 -14.24 -7.92
N MET A 55 3.73 -15.33 -8.53
CA MET A 55 4.59 -16.50 -8.75
C MET A 55 5.72 -16.20 -9.73
N PHE A 56 5.40 -15.57 -10.85
CA PHE A 56 6.41 -15.15 -11.82
C PHE A 56 7.46 -14.21 -11.23
N LEU A 57 7.04 -13.20 -10.44
CA LEU A 57 7.97 -12.29 -9.77
C LEU A 57 8.85 -12.99 -8.73
N ARG A 58 8.33 -14.01 -8.02
CA ARG A 58 9.13 -14.83 -7.10
C ARG A 58 10.21 -15.63 -7.84
N GLU A 59 9.88 -16.23 -8.97
CA GLU A 59 10.86 -16.95 -9.81
C GLU A 59 11.94 -15.99 -10.34
N LEU A 60 11.53 -14.83 -10.86
CA LEU A 60 12.47 -13.80 -11.29
C LEU A 60 13.37 -13.33 -10.15
N ARG A 61 12.85 -13.22 -8.94
CA ARG A 61 13.63 -12.83 -7.76
C ARG A 61 14.64 -13.89 -7.35
N GLN A 62 14.30 -15.17 -7.46
CA GLN A 62 15.27 -16.24 -7.23
C GLN A 62 16.39 -16.21 -8.25
N LYS A 63 16.06 -15.94 -9.53
CA LYS A 63 17.03 -15.85 -10.61
C LYS A 63 17.89 -14.57 -10.57
N TYR A 64 17.31 -13.46 -10.12
CA TYR A 64 17.93 -12.13 -10.11
C TYR A 64 17.74 -11.43 -8.75
N PRO A 65 18.39 -11.91 -7.67
CA PRO A 65 18.11 -11.46 -6.29
C PRO A 65 18.44 -9.99 -6.02
N GLU A 66 19.33 -9.39 -6.82
CA GLU A 66 19.76 -7.99 -6.72
C GLU A 66 19.02 -7.06 -7.70
N SER A 67 18.12 -7.58 -8.53
CA SER A 67 17.39 -6.75 -9.49
C SER A 67 16.42 -5.82 -8.77
N LEU A 68 16.76 -4.52 -8.74
CA LEU A 68 15.91 -3.48 -8.17
C LEU A 68 14.57 -3.39 -8.90
N VAL A 69 14.53 -3.67 -10.21
CA VAL A 69 13.28 -3.65 -10.99
C VAL A 69 12.34 -4.77 -10.52
N VAL A 70 12.85 -5.99 -10.32
CA VAL A 70 12.03 -7.11 -9.83
C VAL A 70 11.52 -6.83 -8.43
N ARG A 71 12.39 -6.34 -7.54
CA ARG A 71 12.03 -5.97 -6.16
C ARG A 71 10.99 -4.86 -6.10
N ASP A 72 11.10 -3.87 -6.99
CA ASP A 72 10.13 -2.80 -7.13
C ASP A 72 8.75 -3.33 -7.54
N GLN A 73 8.69 -4.15 -8.59
CA GLN A 73 7.44 -4.75 -9.04
C GLN A 73 6.80 -5.64 -7.97
N GLU A 74 7.59 -6.43 -7.25
CA GLU A 74 7.10 -7.25 -6.14
C GLU A 74 6.56 -6.38 -4.99
N ALA A 75 7.26 -5.32 -4.60
CA ALA A 75 6.81 -4.41 -3.55
C ALA A 75 5.50 -3.70 -3.91
N GLN A 76 5.33 -3.28 -5.18
CA GLN A 76 4.09 -2.67 -5.66
C GLN A 76 2.92 -3.65 -5.66
N LEU A 77 3.13 -4.87 -6.17
CA LEU A 77 2.10 -5.91 -6.19
C LEU A 77 1.60 -6.22 -4.78
N VAL A 78 2.53 -6.35 -3.82
CA VAL A 78 2.21 -6.72 -2.43
C VAL A 78 1.50 -5.58 -1.69
N ARG A 79 1.90 -4.32 -1.93
CA ARG A 79 1.24 -3.13 -1.38
C ARG A 79 -0.26 -3.11 -1.76
N ASP A 80 -0.57 -3.44 -3.00
CA ASP A 80 -1.94 -3.35 -3.52
C ASP A 80 -2.82 -4.52 -3.02
N THR A 81 -2.20 -5.61 -2.55
CA THR A 81 -2.88 -6.78 -1.93
C THR A 81 -2.93 -6.74 -0.38
N GLN A 82 -2.86 -5.54 0.22
CA GLN A 82 -3.00 -5.27 1.67
C GLN A 82 -1.96 -5.93 2.61
N SER A 83 -0.84 -6.45 2.11
CA SER A 83 0.23 -6.96 2.99
C SER A 83 1.28 -5.88 3.25
N SER A 84 0.91 -4.85 4.01
CA SER A 84 1.77 -3.68 4.31
C SER A 84 3.12 -4.08 4.93
N SER A 85 3.12 -5.05 5.84
CA SER A 85 4.35 -5.57 6.47
C SER A 85 5.31 -6.21 5.46
N THR A 86 4.77 -6.98 4.51
CA THR A 86 5.57 -7.59 3.44
C THR A 86 6.12 -6.50 2.52
N ALA A 87 5.31 -5.53 2.11
CA ALA A 87 5.76 -4.41 1.28
C ALA A 87 6.89 -3.60 1.95
N ILE A 88 6.78 -3.33 3.26
CA ILE A 88 7.82 -2.65 4.04
C ILE A 88 9.12 -3.45 4.04
N ARG A 89 9.04 -4.76 4.29
CA ARG A 89 10.21 -5.65 4.30
C ARG A 89 10.90 -5.65 2.92
N LEU A 90 10.14 -5.81 1.86
CA LEU A 90 10.66 -5.81 0.48
C LEU A 90 11.37 -4.50 0.14
N CYS A 91 10.75 -3.36 0.46
CA CYS A 91 11.36 -2.06 0.23
C CYS A 91 12.63 -1.87 1.06
N THR A 92 12.64 -2.32 2.31
CA THR A 92 13.80 -2.21 3.20
C THR A 92 15.00 -3.01 2.69
N GLU A 93 14.76 -4.25 2.25
CA GLU A 93 15.79 -5.06 1.62
C GLU A 93 16.28 -4.44 0.30
N ALA A 94 15.37 -3.87 -0.50
CA ALA A 94 15.74 -3.23 -1.76
C ALA A 94 16.59 -1.97 -1.51
N LEU A 95 16.24 -1.14 -0.52
CA LEU A 95 17.01 0.05 -0.14
C LEU A 95 18.44 -0.27 0.29
N ALA A 96 18.68 -1.44 0.91
CA ALA A 96 20.03 -1.88 1.25
C ALA A 96 20.91 -2.20 0.01
N LEU A 97 20.28 -2.45 -1.14
CA LEU A 97 20.94 -2.75 -2.41
C LEU A 97 21.04 -1.52 -3.32
N VAL A 98 20.28 -0.45 -3.05
CA VAL A 98 20.32 0.76 -3.86
C VAL A 98 21.69 1.43 -3.67
N LYS A 99 22.53 1.37 -4.70
CA LYS A 99 23.79 2.10 -4.80
C LYS A 99 23.68 3.11 -5.92
N ASP A 100 23.98 4.37 -5.63
CA ASP A 100 24.07 5.48 -6.60
C ASP A 100 22.85 5.62 -7.55
N ASN A 101 21.65 5.24 -7.08
CA ASN A 101 20.41 5.33 -7.85
C ASN A 101 19.33 6.11 -7.07
N PRO A 102 19.43 7.45 -7.05
CA PRO A 102 18.52 8.29 -6.26
C PRO A 102 17.07 8.16 -6.71
N ARG A 103 16.82 7.85 -7.99
CA ARG A 103 15.46 7.64 -8.51
C ARG A 103 14.82 6.39 -7.90
N MET A 104 15.57 5.28 -7.84
CA MET A 104 15.08 4.05 -7.21
C MET A 104 14.95 4.22 -5.70
N GLU A 105 15.89 4.91 -5.04
CA GLU A 105 15.78 5.18 -3.60
C GLU A 105 14.49 5.95 -3.26
N LEU A 106 14.22 7.04 -3.98
CA LEU A 106 12.98 7.81 -3.84
C LEU A 106 11.75 6.93 -4.01
N HIS A 107 11.75 6.09 -5.05
CA HIS A 107 10.61 5.24 -5.36
C HIS A 107 10.34 4.18 -4.29
N PHE A 108 11.38 3.50 -3.80
CA PHE A 108 11.24 2.54 -2.69
C PHE A 108 10.80 3.21 -1.39
N ARG A 109 11.31 4.40 -1.07
CA ARG A 109 10.89 5.14 0.12
C ARG A 109 9.46 5.64 0.03
N PHE A 110 9.00 6.09 -1.15
CA PHE A 110 7.59 6.44 -1.34
C PHE A 110 6.68 5.22 -1.14
N THR A 111 7.07 4.07 -1.68
CA THR A 111 6.31 2.82 -1.55
C THR A 111 6.29 2.35 -0.10
N ARG A 112 7.44 2.39 0.60
CA ARG A 112 7.55 2.02 2.02
C ARG A 112 6.79 2.97 2.93
N LEU A 113 6.85 4.29 2.68
CA LEU A 113 6.07 5.28 3.42
C LEU A 113 4.57 4.98 3.33
N ARG A 114 4.04 4.73 2.12
CA ARG A 114 2.61 4.40 1.95
C ARG A 114 2.20 3.15 2.73
N ALA A 115 3.02 2.09 2.66
CA ALA A 115 2.77 0.88 3.42
C ALA A 115 2.86 1.13 4.94
N ALA A 116 3.82 1.93 5.39
CA ALA A 116 3.99 2.31 6.79
C ALA A 116 2.81 3.13 7.33
N VAL A 117 2.24 4.03 6.53
CA VAL A 117 0.99 4.74 6.85
C VAL A 117 -0.17 3.77 7.04
N GLN A 118 -0.32 2.78 6.16
CA GLN A 118 -1.39 1.79 6.25
C GLN A 118 -1.26 0.86 7.47
N SER A 119 -0.03 0.60 7.95
CA SER A 119 0.23 -0.27 9.09
C SER A 119 0.62 0.47 10.38
N ASN A 120 0.49 1.80 10.41
CA ASN A 120 0.84 2.64 11.56
C ASN A 120 2.30 2.46 12.06
N GLU A 121 3.24 2.24 11.15
CA GLU A 121 4.66 2.09 11.44
C GLU A 121 5.34 3.47 11.57
N PHE A 122 5.04 4.18 12.65
CA PHE A 122 5.38 5.60 12.83
C PHE A 122 6.86 5.94 12.73
N ARG A 123 7.74 5.02 13.14
CA ARG A 123 9.18 5.17 12.98
C ARG A 123 9.57 5.29 11.50
N LEU A 124 9.05 4.40 10.66
CA LEU A 124 9.32 4.40 9.23
C LEU A 124 8.65 5.59 8.54
N ILE A 125 7.47 6.00 9.00
CA ILE A 125 6.80 7.22 8.53
C ILE A 125 7.73 8.42 8.75
N TYR A 126 8.27 8.60 9.95
CA TYR A 126 9.23 9.68 10.24
C TYR A 126 10.45 9.64 9.32
N GLU A 127 11.11 8.48 9.26
CA GLU A 127 12.36 8.29 8.51
C GLU A 127 12.18 8.57 7.01
N ASP A 128 11.16 7.98 6.39
CA ASP A 128 10.93 8.14 4.94
C ASP A 128 10.34 9.49 4.59
N PHE A 129 9.42 10.04 5.40
CA PHE A 129 8.89 11.38 5.16
C PHE A 129 10.00 12.43 5.18
N LEU A 130 10.88 12.38 6.19
CA LEU A 130 11.99 13.33 6.33
C LEU A 130 12.92 13.27 5.13
N PHE A 131 13.34 12.06 4.74
CA PHE A 131 14.20 11.87 3.57
C PHE A 131 13.54 12.41 2.31
N LEU A 132 12.30 12.00 2.03
CA LEU A 132 11.58 12.38 0.81
C LEU A 132 11.36 13.89 0.75
N TRP A 133 11.10 14.54 1.88
CA TRP A 133 10.93 15.98 1.96
C TRP A 133 12.18 16.74 1.53
N GLN A 134 13.36 16.28 1.96
CA GLN A 134 14.65 16.87 1.62
C GLN A 134 15.05 16.55 0.17
N ALA A 135 14.86 15.31 -0.24
CA ALA A 135 15.30 14.82 -1.55
C ALA A 135 14.42 15.30 -2.71
N THR A 136 13.16 15.69 -2.44
CA THR A 136 12.24 16.16 -3.49
C THR A 136 12.14 17.68 -3.55
N SER A 137 12.45 18.25 -4.72
CA SER A 137 12.22 19.67 -5.00
C SER A 137 10.81 19.95 -5.53
N GLN A 138 10.09 18.91 -6.00
CA GLN A 138 8.82 19.09 -6.68
C GLN A 138 7.68 19.34 -5.70
N THR A 139 6.96 20.44 -5.89
CA THR A 139 5.80 20.81 -5.07
C THR A 139 4.71 19.72 -5.06
N ARG A 140 4.51 19.03 -6.18
CA ARG A 140 3.53 17.93 -6.28
C ARG A 140 3.86 16.80 -5.29
N HIS A 141 5.12 16.39 -5.21
CA HIS A 141 5.55 15.34 -4.28
C HIS A 141 5.39 15.79 -2.82
N LYS A 142 5.76 17.03 -2.49
CA LYS A 142 5.54 17.57 -1.14
C LYS A 142 4.06 17.58 -0.75
N LYS A 143 3.16 17.96 -1.67
CA LYS A 143 1.71 17.87 -1.44
C LYS A 143 1.24 16.44 -1.20
N GLN A 144 1.76 15.48 -1.97
CA GLN A 144 1.45 14.05 -1.77
C GLN A 144 1.92 13.55 -0.40
N LEU A 145 3.13 13.94 0.04
CA LEU A 145 3.63 13.59 1.37
C LEU A 145 2.73 14.11 2.48
N LEU A 146 2.34 15.39 2.43
CA LEU A 146 1.45 16.00 3.42
C LEU A 146 0.06 15.33 3.42
N SER A 147 -0.46 15.02 2.23
CA SER A 147 -1.73 14.30 2.09
C SER A 147 -1.71 12.90 2.69
N LEU A 148 -0.57 12.20 2.64
CA LEU A 148 -0.40 10.90 3.28
C LEU A 148 -0.36 11.02 4.81
N LEU A 149 0.25 12.07 5.34
CA LEU A 149 0.25 12.27 6.79
C LEU A 149 -1.14 12.65 7.31
N SER A 150 -1.86 13.51 6.58
CA SER A 150 -3.20 13.97 7.01
C SER A 150 -4.24 12.87 7.12
N SER A 151 -4.02 11.70 6.49
CA SER A 151 -4.94 10.55 6.61
C SER A 151 -4.74 9.73 7.89
N ILE A 152 -3.75 10.06 8.72
CA ILE A 152 -3.49 9.35 9.98
C ILE A 152 -4.23 10.06 11.11
N HIS A 153 -5.10 9.34 11.81
CA HIS A 153 -5.86 9.88 12.94
C HIS A 153 -5.58 9.14 14.26
N ASP A 154 -4.52 8.34 14.28
CA ASP A 154 -4.09 7.58 15.45
C ASP A 154 -3.36 8.47 16.46
N ILE A 155 -3.80 8.48 17.72
CA ILE A 155 -3.20 9.29 18.79
C ILE A 155 -1.71 9.01 18.99
N ARG A 156 -1.25 7.79 18.73
CA ARG A 156 0.17 7.41 18.83
C ARG A 156 1.04 8.12 17.79
N PHE A 157 0.44 8.62 16.71
CA PHE A 157 1.13 9.37 15.68
C PHE A 157 1.54 10.79 16.13
N ILE A 158 0.91 11.35 17.17
CA ILE A 158 1.23 12.69 17.70
C ILE A 158 2.71 12.84 17.99
N ARG A 159 3.33 11.85 18.64
CA ARG A 159 4.78 11.87 18.95
C ARG A 159 5.66 11.99 17.70
N THR A 160 5.18 11.48 16.57
CA THR A 160 5.90 11.59 15.30
C THR A 160 5.72 12.97 14.68
N LEU A 161 4.52 13.53 14.75
CA LEU A 161 4.23 14.90 14.31
C LEU A 161 5.00 15.94 15.13
N GLU A 162 5.12 15.75 16.45
CA GLU A 162 5.91 16.62 17.34
C GLU A 162 7.39 16.63 16.90
N LYS A 163 7.97 15.44 16.70
CA LYS A 163 9.35 15.31 16.18
C LYS A 163 9.54 15.96 14.81
N LEU A 164 8.53 15.88 13.93
CA LEU A 164 8.57 16.56 12.64
C LEU A 164 8.48 18.08 12.82
N ALA A 165 7.64 18.58 13.73
CA ALA A 165 7.49 20.01 14.01
C ALA A 165 8.74 20.65 14.64
N GLU A 166 9.49 19.89 15.43
CA GLU A 166 10.76 20.31 16.03
C GLU A 166 11.92 20.37 15.01
N ASN A 167 11.76 19.75 13.84
CA ASN A 167 12.85 19.64 12.88
C ASN A 167 13.01 20.94 12.06
N PRO A 168 14.19 21.60 12.09
CA PRO A 168 14.40 22.92 11.50
C PRO A 168 14.36 22.93 9.96
N ILE A 169 14.31 21.78 9.30
CA ILE A 169 14.24 21.69 7.84
C ILE A 169 12.88 22.14 7.29
N PHE A 170 11.85 22.16 8.14
CA PHE A 170 10.49 22.46 7.72
C PHE A 170 10.22 23.97 7.83
N PRO A 171 9.65 24.59 6.79
CA PRO A 171 9.27 26.00 6.87
C PRO A 171 8.06 26.17 7.79
N ALA A 172 7.90 27.37 8.35
CA ALA A 172 6.85 27.66 9.33
C ALA A 172 5.42 27.21 8.93
N PRO A 173 4.95 27.36 7.67
CA PRO A 173 3.62 26.86 7.28
C PRO A 173 3.46 25.34 7.43
N ILE A 174 4.54 24.58 7.28
CA ILE A 174 4.54 23.11 7.39
C ILE A 174 4.59 22.69 8.86
N ILE A 175 5.33 23.42 9.69
CA ILE A 175 5.28 23.25 11.14
C ILE A 175 3.86 23.51 11.66
N GLN A 176 3.22 24.60 11.21
CA GLN A 176 1.82 24.91 11.57
C GLN A 176 0.85 23.82 11.10
N PHE A 177 1.09 23.22 9.92
CA PHE A 177 0.31 22.06 9.47
C PHE A 177 0.43 20.88 10.44
N PHE A 178 1.63 20.54 10.92
CA PHE A 178 1.80 19.45 11.89
C PHE A 178 1.08 19.76 13.22
N LEU A 179 1.22 20.98 13.74
CA LEU A 179 0.56 21.40 14.98
C LEU A 179 -0.96 21.39 14.87
N ALA A 180 -1.50 21.87 13.74
CA ALA A 180 -2.94 21.81 13.47
C ALA A 180 -3.44 20.36 13.41
N HIS A 181 -2.65 19.45 12.82
CA HIS A 181 -3.00 18.04 12.74
C HIS A 181 -2.95 17.34 14.11
N ILE A 182 -2.00 17.68 14.97
CA ILE A 182 -1.97 17.22 16.37
C ILE A 182 -3.26 17.65 17.10
N ALA A 183 -3.66 18.91 16.98
CA ALA A 183 -4.88 19.43 17.60
C ALA A 183 -6.14 18.71 17.11
N GLN A 184 -6.20 18.39 15.81
CA GLN A 184 -7.28 17.61 15.22
C GLN A 184 -7.36 16.20 15.82
N ILE A 185 -6.24 15.48 15.91
CA ILE A 185 -6.20 14.13 16.48
C ILE A 185 -6.65 14.13 17.95
N ASN A 186 -6.14 15.07 18.76
CA ASN A 186 -6.56 15.21 20.16
C ASN A 186 -8.06 15.51 20.31
N THR A 187 -8.63 16.33 19.42
CA THR A 187 -10.06 16.66 19.45
C THR A 187 -10.91 15.43 19.14
N LEU A 188 -10.47 14.59 18.19
CA LEU A 188 -11.16 13.35 17.86
C LEU A 188 -11.10 12.36 19.03
N GLU A 189 -9.95 12.21 19.69
CA GLU A 189 -9.83 11.33 20.86
C GLU A 189 -10.78 11.74 21.99
N ASN A 190 -10.76 13.03 22.36
CA ASN A 190 -11.63 13.54 23.42
C ASN A 190 -13.11 13.33 23.08
N TYR A 191 -13.49 13.46 21.81
CA TYR A 191 -14.86 13.20 21.37
C TYR A 191 -15.26 11.73 21.58
N TRP A 192 -14.37 10.78 21.26
CA TRP A 192 -14.63 9.36 21.49
C TRP A 192 -14.69 9.00 22.97
N GLU A 193 -13.84 9.59 23.81
CA GLU A 193 -13.93 9.43 25.27
C GLU A 193 -15.29 9.91 25.80
N THR A 194 -15.76 11.09 25.36
CA THR A 194 -17.07 11.61 25.79
C THR A 194 -18.26 10.78 25.32
N LEU A 195 -18.14 10.09 24.17
CA LEU A 195 -19.17 9.15 23.69
C LEU A 195 -19.11 7.81 24.41
N ALA A 196 -17.93 7.34 24.81
CA ALA A 196 -17.78 6.11 25.58
C ALA A 196 -18.35 6.23 27.00
N ASP A 197 -18.29 7.44 27.58
CA ASP A 197 -18.92 7.76 28.86
C ASP A 197 -20.44 7.96 28.75
N TYR A 198 -20.99 7.99 27.53
CA TYR A 198 -22.43 8.10 27.27
C TYR A 198 -23.03 6.69 27.16
N ASP A 199 -23.33 6.06 28.30
CA ASP A 199 -24.11 4.81 28.35
C ASP A 199 -25.57 5.12 27.94
N PRO A 200 -26.07 4.62 26.79
CA PRO A 200 -27.45 4.81 26.42
C PRO A 200 -28.28 3.72 27.11
N GLU A 201 -28.48 3.83 28.43
CA GLU A 201 -29.64 3.21 29.07
C GLU A 201 -30.90 3.99 28.63
N TYR A 202 -31.37 3.77 27.40
CA TYR A 202 -32.76 3.98 26.95
C TYR A 202 -33.08 3.13 25.72
#